data_AF-A0A956SH15-F1
#
_entry.id   AF-A0A956SH15-F1
#
_cell.length_a   1.000
_cell.length_b   1.000
_cell.length_c   1.000
_cell.angle_alpha   90.00
_cell.angle_beta   90.00
_cell.angle_gamma   90.00
#
_symmetry.space_group_name_H-M   'P 1'
#
loop_
_entity.id
_entity.type
_entity.pdbx_description
1 polymer ?
#
loop_
_entity_poly.entity_id
_entity_poly.type
_entity_poly.pdbx_seq_one_letter_code
_entity_poly.pdbx_strand_id
1 'polypeptide(L)'
;PANAGDDLEGAMNNLRELAQKIIDLSPQIPAEATFLVRSIDKPGVLADIVASNLNIPPEEKQDLLETFDTKDRMEKVIALLQKEIQVLELSNKIQTEVKGEMDKAQREYFLREQLKAIQKELGEVDERQEEFEELKRKIKEARMPREVEEAAFKELKRMARMSPGAAEYTVSRTYLDWLIEIPWSKSSKDV
;
A
#
# COMPACT_ATOMS: atom_id res chain seq x y z
N PRO A 1 45.06 -6.80 37.61
CA PRO A 1 45.46 -7.39 36.32
C PRO A 1 44.58 -8.57 35.85
N ALA A 2 43.28 -8.57 36.17
CA ALA A 2 42.31 -9.59 35.74
C ALA A 2 41.29 -9.08 34.69
N ASN A 3 41.28 -7.79 34.33
CA ASN A 3 40.14 -7.20 33.59
C ASN A 3 40.31 -7.09 32.07
N ALA A 4 41.53 -7.10 31.52
CA ALA A 4 41.70 -6.82 30.08
C ALA A 4 41.36 -8.02 29.17
N GLY A 5 41.51 -9.25 29.67
CA GLY A 5 41.16 -10.48 28.94
C GLY A 5 39.65 -10.72 28.90
N ASP A 6 38.98 -10.56 30.04
CA ASP A 6 37.52 -10.71 30.15
C ASP A 6 36.77 -9.67 29.31
N ASP A 7 37.26 -8.42 29.25
CA ASP A 7 36.68 -7.36 28.41
C ASP A 7 36.72 -7.70 26.91
N LEU A 8 37.82 -8.30 26.44
CA LEU A 8 38.01 -8.67 25.03
C LEU A 8 37.17 -9.88 24.64
N GLU A 9 37.06 -10.88 25.50
CA GLU A 9 36.16 -12.02 25.28
C GLU A 9 34.68 -11.58 25.25
N GLY A 10 34.29 -10.69 26.15
CA GLY A 10 32.95 -10.09 26.14
C GLY A 10 32.66 -9.34 24.83
N ALA A 11 33.60 -8.51 24.37
CA ALA A 11 33.48 -7.80 23.10
C ALA A 11 33.42 -8.77 21.90
N MET A 12 34.14 -9.88 21.94
CA MET A 12 34.10 -10.89 20.86
C MET A 12 32.74 -11.56 20.77
N ASN A 13 32.16 -11.93 21.92
CA ASN A 13 30.85 -12.55 21.94
C ASN A 13 29.77 -11.59 21.44
N ASN A 14 29.82 -10.33 21.85
CA ASN A 14 28.91 -9.29 21.34
C ASN A 14 29.06 -9.11 19.81
N LEU A 15 30.29 -9.02 19.30
CA LEU A 15 30.52 -8.86 17.87
C LEU A 15 30.03 -10.08 17.07
N ARG A 16 30.17 -11.30 17.59
CA ARG A 16 29.62 -12.52 16.98
C ARG A 16 28.09 -12.51 16.95
N GLU A 17 27.44 -12.07 18.02
CA GLU A 17 25.98 -11.95 18.09
C GLU A 17 25.45 -10.91 17.09
N LEU A 18 26.10 -9.74 17.01
CA LEU A 18 25.74 -8.70 16.05
C LEU A 18 25.96 -9.15 14.60
N ALA A 19 27.09 -9.81 14.32
CA ALA A 19 27.36 -10.38 13.00
C ALA A 19 26.33 -11.45 12.62
N GLN A 20 25.93 -12.33 13.55
CA GLN A 20 24.84 -13.29 13.32
C GLN A 20 23.55 -12.57 12.94
N LYS A 21 23.19 -11.53 13.69
CA LYS A 21 21.95 -10.78 13.43
C LYS A 21 21.94 -10.15 12.04
N ILE A 22 23.09 -9.66 11.55
CA ILE A 22 23.20 -9.17 10.16
C ILE A 22 23.03 -10.30 9.16
N ILE A 23 23.66 -11.46 9.37
CA ILE A 23 23.52 -12.63 8.48
C ILE A 23 22.04 -13.03 8.38
N ASP A 24 21.33 -13.06 9.50
CA ASP A 24 19.90 -13.45 9.54
C ASP A 24 18.99 -12.42 8.86
N LEU A 25 19.33 -11.12 8.94
CA LEU A 25 18.59 -10.03 8.29
C LEU A 25 18.92 -9.87 6.80
N SER A 26 19.98 -10.53 6.32
CA SER A 26 20.58 -10.32 5.00
C SER A 26 20.51 -11.59 4.16
N PRO A 27 19.44 -11.77 3.35
CA PRO A 27 19.20 -13.00 2.60
C PRO A 27 20.27 -13.30 1.53
N GLN A 28 21.09 -12.33 1.16
CA GLN A 28 22.22 -12.48 0.25
C GLN A 28 23.46 -13.14 0.88
N ILE A 29 23.55 -13.22 2.21
CA ILE A 29 24.68 -13.83 2.89
C ILE A 29 24.37 -15.32 3.13
N PRO A 30 25.25 -16.25 2.70
CA PRO A 30 25.08 -17.67 2.97
C PRO A 30 25.06 -17.96 4.48
N ALA A 31 24.18 -18.85 4.93
CA ALA A 31 24.08 -19.23 6.34
C ALA A 31 25.40 -19.82 6.88
N GLU A 32 26.23 -20.40 6.00
CA GLU A 32 27.56 -20.92 6.28
C GLU A 32 28.51 -19.86 6.85
N ALA A 33 28.29 -18.57 6.55
CA ALA A 33 29.07 -17.45 7.08
C ALA A 33 29.02 -17.38 8.61
N THR A 34 27.93 -17.84 9.22
CA THR A 34 27.78 -17.97 10.68
C THR A 34 28.89 -18.84 11.28
N PHE A 35 29.18 -19.98 10.66
CA PHE A 35 30.19 -20.91 11.15
C PHE A 35 31.59 -20.33 11.04
N LEU A 36 31.85 -19.54 9.99
CA LEU A 36 33.12 -18.83 9.82
C LEU A 36 33.33 -17.77 10.91
N VAL A 37 32.30 -16.98 11.23
CA VAL A 37 32.39 -15.95 12.27
C VAL A 37 32.61 -16.57 13.66
N ARG A 38 31.98 -17.71 13.94
CA ARG A 38 32.11 -18.41 15.23
C ARG A 38 33.44 -19.13 15.40
N SER A 39 34.07 -19.60 14.32
CA SER A 39 35.34 -20.35 14.38
C SER A 39 36.58 -19.47 14.54
N ILE A 40 36.45 -18.15 14.46
CA ILE A 40 37.57 -17.22 14.65
C ILE A 40 37.78 -16.96 16.14
N ASP A 41 38.91 -17.43 16.67
CA ASP A 41 39.29 -17.28 18.08
C ASP A 41 40.12 -16.01 18.37
N LYS A 42 40.61 -15.33 17.32
CA LYS A 42 41.44 -14.13 17.48
C LYS A 42 40.57 -12.85 17.37
N PRO A 43 40.47 -12.01 18.41
CA PRO A 43 39.60 -10.83 18.41
C PRO A 43 39.90 -9.85 17.27
N GLY A 44 41.18 -9.55 17.03
CA GLY A 44 41.57 -8.64 15.95
C GLY A 44 41.22 -9.18 14.56
N VAL A 45 41.44 -10.48 14.33
CA VAL A 45 41.10 -11.11 13.04
C VAL A 45 39.59 -11.09 12.81
N LEU A 46 38.81 -11.34 13.86
CA LEU A 46 37.37 -11.28 13.79
C LEU A 46 36.88 -9.87 13.44
N ALA A 47 37.43 -8.84 14.10
CA ALA A 47 37.12 -7.44 13.80
C ALA A 47 37.45 -7.08 12.35
N ASP A 48 38.61 -7.49 11.85
CA ASP A 48 39.07 -7.17 10.50
C ASP A 48 38.21 -7.87 9.42
N ILE A 49 37.84 -9.15 9.65
CA ILE A 49 36.96 -9.89 8.73
C ILE A 49 35.58 -9.24 8.69
N VAL A 50 35.00 -8.92 9.84
CA VAL A 50 33.69 -8.27 9.91
C VAL A 50 33.73 -6.89 9.25
N ALA A 51 34.73 -6.06 9.58
CA ALA A 51 34.92 -4.74 8.98
C ALA A 51 35.09 -4.78 7.46
N SER A 52 35.77 -5.79 6.92
CA SER A 52 35.96 -5.94 5.48
C SER A 52 34.65 -6.14 4.71
N ASN A 53 33.68 -6.82 5.35
CA ASN A 53 32.36 -7.11 4.79
C ASN A 53 31.32 -6.01 5.06
N LEU A 54 31.62 -5.02 5.89
CA LEU A 54 30.74 -3.87 6.08
C LEU A 54 30.71 -2.97 4.85
N ASN A 55 29.51 -2.53 4.49
CA ASN A 55 29.27 -1.57 3.41
C ASN A 55 29.36 -0.12 3.92
N ILE A 56 30.52 0.23 4.47
CA ILE A 56 30.81 1.56 5.01
C ILE A 56 31.70 2.38 4.07
N PRO A 57 31.68 3.73 4.16
CA PRO A 57 32.54 4.60 3.37
C PRO A 57 34.03 4.29 3.52
N PRO A 58 34.86 4.52 2.49
CA PRO A 58 36.30 4.28 2.55
C PRO A 58 37.01 4.98 3.72
N GLU A 59 36.51 6.15 4.12
CA GLU A 59 37.06 6.93 5.24
C GLU A 59 36.90 6.20 6.57
N GLU A 60 35.74 5.57 6.80
CA GLU A 60 35.50 4.75 7.99
C GLU A 60 36.33 3.46 7.96
N LYS A 61 36.54 2.86 6.79
CA LYS A 61 37.44 1.69 6.64
C LYS A 61 38.89 2.05 6.99
N GLN A 62 39.33 3.24 6.59
CA GLN A 62 40.67 3.73 6.89
C GLN A 62 40.84 4.01 8.39
N ASP A 63 39.86 4.64 9.04
CA ASP A 63 39.88 4.88 10.49
C ASP A 63 39.97 3.57 11.30
N LEU A 64 39.28 2.52 10.87
CA LEU A 64 39.43 1.18 11.47
C LEU A 64 40.84 0.60 11.27
N LEU A 65 41.42 0.76 10.08
CA LEU A 65 42.76 0.28 9.77
C LEU A 65 43.86 0.98 10.58
N GLU A 66 43.67 2.28 10.86
CA GLU A 66 44.57 3.10 11.67
C GLU A 66 44.41 2.87 13.18
N THR A 67 43.36 2.15 13.59
CA THR A 67 43.14 1.80 15.01
C THR A 67 43.90 0.52 15.36
N PHE A 68 45.13 0.68 15.86
CA PHE A 68 46.02 -0.45 16.19
C PHE A 68 45.58 -1.23 17.43
N ASP A 69 44.98 -0.55 18.42
CA ASP A 69 44.46 -1.22 19.61
C ASP A 69 43.26 -2.11 19.25
N THR A 70 43.31 -3.36 19.70
CA THR A 70 42.30 -4.36 19.32
C THR A 70 40.96 -4.11 20.01
N LYS A 71 40.98 -3.60 21.25
CA LYS A 71 39.76 -3.30 22.00
C LYS A 71 39.06 -2.10 21.36
N ASP A 72 39.80 -1.02 21.12
CA ASP A 72 39.25 0.19 20.48
C ASP A 72 38.71 -0.12 19.07
N ARG A 73 39.43 -0.94 18.29
CA ARG A 73 38.98 -1.35 16.96
C ARG A 73 37.68 -2.16 17.03
N MET A 74 37.56 -3.09 17.97
CA MET A 74 36.34 -3.87 18.16
C MET A 74 35.16 -3.01 18.57
N GLU A 75 35.35 -2.06 19.50
CA GLU A 75 34.29 -1.14 19.92
C GLU A 75 33.78 -0.31 18.75
N LYS A 76 34.68 0.20 17.89
CA LYS A 76 34.31 0.90 16.65
C LYS A 76 33.51 0.00 15.70
N VAL A 77 33.98 -1.23 15.45
CA VAL A 77 33.26 -2.17 14.56
C VAL A 77 31.89 -2.53 15.13
N ILE A 78 31.76 -2.72 16.45
CA ILE A 78 30.48 -2.96 17.12
C ILE A 78 29.51 -1.80 16.89
N ALA A 79 29.97 -0.55 17.05
CA ALA A 79 29.14 0.63 16.82
C ALA A 79 28.65 0.73 15.36
N LEU A 80 29.52 0.42 14.40
CA LEU A 80 29.18 0.40 12.98
C LEU A 80 28.18 -0.72 12.64
N LEU A 81 28.39 -1.92 13.19
CA LEU A 81 27.46 -3.04 13.07
C LEU A 81 26.06 -2.69 13.60
N GLN A 82 25.98 -2.04 14.76
CA GLN A 82 24.70 -1.63 15.34
C GLN A 82 23.94 -0.65 14.44
N LYS A 83 24.65 0.31 13.84
CA LYS A 83 24.07 1.24 12.86
C LYS A 83 23.56 0.51 11.62
N GLU A 84 24.33 -0.44 11.10
CA GLU A 84 23.95 -1.25 9.94
C GLU A 84 22.69 -2.09 10.23
N ILE A 85 22.62 -2.73 11.40
CA ILE A 85 21.43 -3.48 11.83
C ILE A 85 20.18 -2.60 11.83
N GLN A 86 20.27 -1.36 12.34
CA GLN A 86 19.13 -0.43 12.34
C GLN A 86 18.67 -0.10 10.91
N VAL A 87 19.61 0.09 9.98
CA VAL A 87 19.29 0.35 8.57
C VAL A 87 18.62 -0.86 7.93
N LEU A 88 19.13 -2.07 8.18
CA LEU A 88 18.54 -3.31 7.67
C LEU A 88 17.15 -3.58 8.24
N GLU A 89 16.94 -3.38 9.54
CA GLU A 89 15.63 -3.52 10.19
C GLU A 89 14.61 -2.54 9.62
N LEU A 90 14.99 -1.28 9.43
CA LEU A 90 14.12 -0.27 8.82
C LEU A 90 13.79 -0.65 7.37
N SER A 91 14.78 -1.12 6.61
CA SER A 91 14.59 -1.54 5.21
C SER A 91 13.63 -2.73 5.10
N ASN A 92 13.80 -3.75 5.96
CA ASN A 92 12.90 -4.90 6.03
C ASN A 92 11.48 -4.50 6.46
N LYS A 93 11.34 -3.56 7.39
CA LYS A 93 10.05 -3.02 7.80
C LYS A 93 9.34 -2.32 6.64
N ILE A 94 10.03 -1.43 5.93
CA ILE A 94 9.49 -0.74 4.75
C ILE A 94 9.07 -1.75 3.68
N GLN A 95 9.90 -2.77 3.40
CA GLN A 95 9.57 -3.80 2.42
C GLN A 95 8.31 -4.59 2.81
N THR A 96 8.16 -4.91 4.10
CA THR A 96 7.00 -5.62 4.63
C THR A 96 5.72 -4.78 4.54
N GLU A 97 5.80 -3.49 4.89
CA GLU A 97 4.67 -2.56 4.80
C GLU A 97 4.22 -2.38 3.34
N VAL A 98 5.14 -2.11 2.42
CA VAL A 98 4.84 -1.98 0.99
C VAL A 98 4.20 -3.24 0.42
N LYS A 99 4.74 -4.42 0.77
CA LYS A 99 4.17 -5.71 0.32
C LYS A 99 2.75 -5.92 0.86
N GLY A 100 2.51 -5.57 2.12
CA GLY A 100 1.17 -5.65 2.73
C GLY A 100 0.15 -4.73 2.05
N GLU A 101 0.54 -3.50 1.69
CA GLU A 101 -0.31 -2.58 0.95
C GLU A 101 -0.62 -3.08 -0.48
N MET A 102 0.38 -3.62 -1.18
CA MET A 102 0.18 -4.24 -2.49
C MET A 102 -0.80 -5.42 -2.44
N ASP A 103 -0.65 -6.32 -1.47
CA ASP A 103 -1.54 -7.47 -1.28
C ASP A 103 -2.99 -7.06 -0.93
N LYS A 104 -3.17 -5.91 -0.28
CA LYS A 104 -4.50 -5.34 0.00
C LYS A 104 -5.12 -4.76 -1.26
N ALA A 105 -4.37 -3.97 -2.02
CA ALA A 105 -4.84 -3.39 -3.28
C ALA A 105 -5.22 -4.47 -4.31
N GLN A 106 -4.42 -5.53 -4.41
CA GLN A 106 -4.71 -6.66 -5.29
C GLN A 106 -5.97 -7.43 -4.85
N ARG A 107 -6.17 -7.63 -3.54
CA ARG A 107 -7.42 -8.21 -3.01
C ARG A 107 -8.64 -7.35 -3.29
N GLU A 108 -8.56 -6.04 -3.08
CA GLU A 108 -9.67 -5.12 -3.40
C GLU A 108 -10.02 -5.13 -4.89
N TYR A 109 -9.00 -5.12 -5.77
CA TYR A 109 -9.21 -5.22 -7.21
C TYR A 109 -9.95 -6.52 -7.57
N PHE A 110 -9.50 -7.65 -7.04
CA PHE A 110 -10.11 -8.95 -7.31
C PHE A 110 -11.56 -9.03 -6.81
N LEU A 111 -11.83 -8.53 -5.60
CA LEU A 111 -13.18 -8.48 -5.04
C LEU A 111 -14.12 -7.60 -5.89
N ARG A 112 -13.64 -6.48 -6.43
CA ARG A 112 -14.43 -5.63 -7.33
C ARG A 112 -14.78 -6.33 -8.63
N GLU A 113 -13.83 -7.05 -9.23
CA GLU A 113 -14.11 -7.82 -10.45
C GLU A 113 -15.07 -8.98 -10.17
N GLN A 114 -14.95 -9.65 -9.02
CA GLN A 114 -15.92 -10.66 -8.59
C GLN A 114 -17.32 -10.06 -8.39
N LEU A 115 -17.45 -8.89 -7.75
CA LEU A 115 -18.74 -8.21 -7.60
C LEU A 115 -19.37 -7.88 -8.96
N LYS A 116 -18.59 -7.39 -9.93
CA LYS A 116 -19.08 -7.14 -11.30
C LYS A 116 -19.55 -8.43 -11.99
N ALA A 117 -18.80 -9.53 -11.81
CA ALA A 117 -19.18 -10.82 -12.36
C ALA A 117 -20.48 -11.35 -11.73
N ILE A 118 -20.62 -11.24 -10.41
CA ILE A 118 -21.84 -11.60 -9.67
C ILE A 118 -23.05 -10.76 -10.14
N GLN A 119 -22.90 -9.44 -10.27
CA GLN A 119 -23.96 -8.56 -10.79
C GLN A 119 -24.40 -8.98 -12.21
N LYS A 120 -23.45 -9.37 -13.05
CA LYS A 120 -23.72 -9.87 -14.40
C LYS A 120 -24.42 -11.24 -14.39
N GLU A 121 -24.03 -12.16 -13.51
CA GLU A 121 -24.65 -13.50 -13.40
C GLU A 121 -26.03 -13.47 -12.74
N LEU A 122 -26.26 -12.55 -11.80
CA LEU A 122 -27.57 -12.31 -11.18
C LEU A 122 -28.59 -11.72 -12.16
N GLY A 123 -28.18 -11.34 -13.37
CA GLY A 123 -29.07 -10.72 -14.34
C GLY A 123 -29.47 -9.30 -13.98
N GLU A 124 -28.78 -8.66 -13.01
CA GLU A 124 -28.83 -7.21 -12.79
C GLU A 124 -28.14 -6.52 -13.97
N VAL A 125 -28.76 -6.56 -15.15
CA VAL A 125 -28.61 -5.47 -16.11
C VAL A 125 -29.19 -4.27 -15.38
N ASP A 126 -28.31 -3.43 -14.81
CA ASP A 126 -28.61 -2.27 -13.97
C ASP A 126 -30.05 -1.77 -14.21
N GLU A 127 -31.04 -2.28 -13.45
CA GLU A 127 -32.47 -1.98 -13.67
C GLU A 127 -32.70 -0.47 -13.67
N ARG A 128 -31.83 0.22 -12.94
CA ARG A 128 -31.69 1.67 -12.88
C ARG A 128 -31.32 2.29 -14.22
N GLN A 129 -30.44 1.66 -14.99
CA GLN A 129 -30.03 2.13 -16.31
C GLN A 129 -31.14 1.89 -17.34
N GLU A 130 -31.90 0.80 -17.21
CA GLU A 130 -33.09 0.57 -18.03
C GLU A 130 -34.20 1.59 -17.72
N GLU A 131 -34.51 1.82 -16.43
CA GLU A 131 -35.47 2.84 -15.98
C GLU A 131 -35.08 4.24 -16.48
N PHE A 132 -33.78 4.56 -16.44
CA PHE A 132 -33.25 5.84 -16.87
C PHE A 132 -33.40 6.07 -18.37
N GLU A 133 -33.07 5.07 -19.20
CA GLU A 133 -33.24 5.18 -20.64
C GLU A 133 -34.72 5.18 -21.05
N GLU A 134 -35.59 4.48 -20.32
CA GLU A 134 -37.04 4.55 -20.53
C GLU A 134 -37.60 5.96 -20.29
N LEU A 135 -37.25 6.57 -19.15
CA LEU A 135 -37.66 7.94 -18.82
C LEU A 135 -37.16 8.96 -19.85
N LYS A 136 -35.90 8.83 -20.27
CA LYS A 136 -35.29 9.67 -21.29
C LYS A 136 -36.02 9.57 -22.64
N ARG A 137 -36.48 8.37 -23.01
CA ARG A 137 -37.31 8.19 -24.21
C ARG A 137 -38.67 8.89 -24.04
N LYS A 138 -39.35 8.67 -22.92
CA LYS A 138 -40.66 9.27 -22.61
C LYS A 138 -40.63 10.81 -22.61
N ILE A 139 -39.57 11.42 -22.08
CA ILE A 139 -39.38 12.88 -22.09
C ILE A 139 -39.35 13.42 -23.53
N LYS A 140 -38.61 12.75 -24.43
CA LYS A 140 -38.55 13.13 -25.85
C LYS A 140 -39.87 12.92 -26.58
N GLU A 141 -40.59 11.84 -26.26
CA GLU A 141 -41.89 11.52 -26.86
C GLU A 141 -43.00 12.49 -26.45
N ALA A 142 -42.93 13.05 -25.23
CA ALA A 142 -43.90 14.02 -24.73
C ALA A 142 -43.92 15.35 -25.50
N ARG A 143 -42.88 15.63 -26.32
CA ARG A 143 -42.75 16.85 -27.15
C ARG A 143 -42.98 18.13 -26.34
N MET A 144 -42.29 18.24 -25.23
CA MET A 144 -42.36 19.39 -24.33
C MET A 144 -41.77 20.64 -25.00
N PRO A 145 -42.19 21.86 -24.61
CA PRO A 145 -41.48 23.08 -24.96
C PRO A 145 -40.02 23.02 -24.48
N ARG A 146 -39.11 23.65 -25.22
CA ARG A 146 -37.67 23.56 -25.00
C ARG A 146 -37.23 23.83 -23.55
N GLU A 147 -37.77 24.86 -22.92
CA GLU A 147 -37.43 25.23 -21.54
C GLU A 147 -37.81 24.14 -20.53
N VAL A 148 -38.93 23.46 -20.77
CA VAL A 148 -39.44 22.37 -19.92
C VAL A 148 -38.66 21.08 -20.17
N GLU A 149 -38.33 20.78 -21.43
CA GLU A 149 -37.50 19.62 -21.77
C GLU A 149 -36.11 19.72 -21.14
N GLU A 150 -35.47 20.91 -21.19
CA GLU A 150 -34.19 21.17 -20.53
C GLU A 150 -34.27 20.99 -19.00
N ALA A 151 -35.37 21.44 -18.37
CA ALA A 151 -35.61 21.24 -16.94
C ALA A 151 -35.83 19.75 -16.59
N ALA A 152 -36.58 19.00 -17.41
CA ALA A 152 -36.81 17.56 -17.22
C ALA A 152 -35.49 16.78 -17.32
N PHE A 153 -34.63 17.10 -18.29
CA PHE A 153 -33.31 16.46 -18.41
C PHE A 153 -32.37 16.79 -17.25
N LYS A 154 -32.46 18.02 -16.71
CA LYS A 154 -31.69 18.42 -15.53
C LYS A 154 -32.10 17.61 -14.30
N GLU A 155 -33.40 17.43 -14.08
CA GLU A 155 -33.90 16.64 -12.96
C GLU A 155 -33.64 15.14 -13.14
N LEU A 156 -33.77 14.61 -14.37
CA LEU A 156 -33.38 13.24 -14.68
C LEU A 156 -31.91 12.97 -14.34
N LYS A 157 -30.98 13.84 -14.76
CA LYS A 157 -29.56 13.74 -14.39
C LYS A 157 -29.32 13.78 -12.88
N ARG A 158 -30.12 14.56 -12.14
CA ARG A 158 -30.05 14.63 -10.68
C ARG A 158 -30.53 13.31 -10.06
N MET A 159 -31.63 12.75 -10.54
CA MET A 159 -32.19 11.46 -10.11
C MET A 159 -31.20 10.30 -10.30
N ALA A 160 -30.46 10.26 -11.42
CA ALA A 160 -29.43 9.24 -11.66
C ALA A 160 -28.27 9.23 -10.65
N ARG A 161 -28.11 10.28 -9.84
CA ARG A 161 -27.09 10.33 -8.78
C ARG A 161 -27.65 10.01 -7.40
N MET A 162 -28.97 9.94 -7.26
CA MET A 162 -29.65 9.64 -6.00
C MET A 162 -29.77 8.13 -5.77
N SER A 163 -29.77 7.71 -4.50
CA SER A 163 -30.09 6.34 -4.12
C SER A 163 -31.60 6.09 -4.26
N PRO A 164 -32.06 4.96 -4.85
CA PRO A 164 -33.48 4.63 -5.01
C PRO A 164 -34.29 4.63 -3.70
N GLY A 165 -33.64 4.37 -2.56
CA GLY A 165 -34.28 4.39 -1.23
C GLY A 165 -34.40 5.79 -0.60
N ALA A 166 -33.90 6.85 -1.24
CA ALA A 166 -33.98 8.20 -0.71
C ALA A 166 -35.35 8.83 -1.01
N ALA A 167 -35.93 9.56 -0.06
CA ALA A 167 -37.19 10.28 -0.26
C ALA A 167 -37.12 11.27 -1.44
N GLU A 168 -35.95 11.86 -1.68
CA GLU A 168 -35.70 12.75 -2.83
C GLU A 168 -35.80 12.04 -4.19
N TYR A 169 -35.52 10.72 -4.25
CA TYR A 169 -35.65 9.92 -5.47
C TYR A 169 -37.11 9.82 -5.88
N THR A 170 -37.98 9.44 -4.94
CA THR A 170 -39.43 9.33 -5.19
C THR A 170 -40.01 10.66 -5.64
N VAL A 171 -39.62 11.78 -5.00
CA VAL A 171 -40.09 13.11 -5.39
C VAL A 171 -39.65 13.48 -6.82
N SER A 172 -38.39 13.23 -7.16
CA SER A 172 -37.85 13.50 -8.51
C SER A 172 -38.54 12.64 -9.57
N ARG A 173 -38.77 11.36 -9.26
CA ARG A 173 -39.46 10.41 -10.13
C ARG A 173 -40.90 10.86 -10.41
N THR A 174 -41.65 11.15 -9.35
CA THR A 174 -43.02 11.66 -9.48
C THR A 174 -43.03 12.94 -10.31
N TYR A 175 -42.16 13.91 -10.02
CA TYR A 175 -42.11 15.15 -10.81
C TYR A 175 -41.88 14.90 -12.32
N LEU A 176 -40.98 13.99 -12.68
CA LEU A 176 -40.74 13.62 -14.08
C LEU A 176 -41.97 12.94 -14.71
N ASP A 177 -42.65 12.05 -13.99
CA ASP A 177 -43.87 11.40 -14.48
C ASP A 177 -44.97 12.43 -14.77
N TRP A 178 -45.17 13.41 -13.88
CA TRP A 178 -46.13 14.51 -14.11
C TRP A 178 -45.78 15.32 -15.38
N LEU A 179 -44.51 15.66 -15.60
CA LEU A 179 -44.10 16.38 -16.80
C LEU A 179 -44.37 15.56 -18.07
N ILE A 180 -44.18 14.24 -18.03
CA ILE A 180 -44.41 13.35 -19.17
C ILE A 180 -45.90 13.20 -19.49
N GLU A 181 -46.76 13.11 -18.47
CA GLU A 181 -48.20 12.87 -18.65
C GLU A 181 -48.96 14.09 -19.16
N ILE A 182 -48.42 15.31 -18.98
CA ILE A 182 -49.06 16.53 -19.47
C ILE A 182 -49.10 16.52 -21.01
N PRO A 183 -50.27 16.76 -21.63
CA PRO A 183 -50.43 16.72 -23.08
C PRO A 183 -49.95 18.03 -23.74
N TRP A 184 -48.64 18.32 -23.69
CA TRP A 184 -48.02 19.55 -24.20
C TRP A 184 -48.37 19.89 -25.66
N SER A 185 -48.64 18.87 -26.46
CA SER A 185 -48.91 18.98 -27.90
C SER A 185 -50.37 18.69 -28.29
N LYS A 186 -51.27 18.46 -27.33
CA LYS A 186 -52.70 18.19 -27.61
C LYS A 186 -53.59 19.19 -26.89
N SER A 187 -54.46 19.86 -27.64
CA SER A 187 -55.52 20.73 -27.11
C SER A 187 -56.88 20.28 -27.62
N SER A 188 -57.90 20.26 -26.76
CA SER A 188 -59.30 20.17 -27.20
C SER A 188 -59.86 21.55 -27.55
N LYS A 189 -60.82 21.62 -28.47
CA LYS A 189 -61.65 22.82 -28.63
C LYS A 189 -62.66 22.84 -27.48
N ASP A 190 -62.70 23.93 -26.74
CA ASP A 190 -63.73 24.18 -25.75
C ASP A 190 -65.09 24.30 -26.46
N VAL A 191 -66.14 23.74 -25.85
CA VAL A 191 -67.52 23.71 -26.39
C VAL A 191 -68.30 24.90 -25.87
#